data_AF-A0A1G1L5Z1-F1
#
_entry.id   AF-A0A1G1L5Z1-F1
#
_cell.length_a   1.000
_cell.length_b   1.000
_cell.length_c   1.000
_cell.angle_alpha   90.00
_cell.angle_beta   90.00
_cell.angle_gamma   90.00
#
_symmetry.space_group_name_H-M   'P 1'
#
loop_
_entity.id
_entity.type
_entity.pdbx_description
1 polymer ?
#
loop_
_entity_poly.entity_id
_entity_poly.type
_entity_poly.pdbx_seq_one_letter_code
_entity_poly.pdbx_strand_id
1 'polypeptide(L)'
;MKLRLETELSVQYKSSSQKARVLTESWVASNIYCPACGIDVIKYESNRPVADFYCAKCEEEYELKSKINSIGSKIVDGAYKTMLVRLASNDVPSLFLLSYSLRDYSVLDFFTIPKHFFVADIIEKRPPLSPSARRAGWVGCNILLYGVPSSGRIFYIKNRQIEPKKAVIGAWKKTLFLRDKKLNLDKGWILDIMRCIDTLGKKEFNLDEIYAFEKELSVAHPNNKHIKDKMRQQLQFLRDKGYLGFIGKGSYKLI
;
A
#
# COMPACT_ATOMS: atom_id res chain seq x y z
N MET A 1 17.15 1.77 12.84
CA MET A 1 16.08 2.78 12.70
C MET A 1 15.87 3.47 14.02
N LYS A 2 15.94 4.80 14.04
CA LYS A 2 15.54 5.63 15.19
C LYS A 2 14.01 5.69 15.26
N LEU A 3 13.40 5.71 16.45
CA LEU A 3 11.94 5.81 16.61
C LEU A 3 11.45 7.24 16.90
N ARG A 4 12.26 8.26 16.64
CA ARG A 4 11.91 9.66 16.85
C ARG A 4 12.30 10.51 15.64
N LEU A 5 11.47 11.51 15.36
CA LEU A 5 11.75 12.56 14.37
C LEU A 5 12.67 13.63 14.97
N GLU A 6 13.52 14.22 14.14
CA GLU A 6 14.53 15.22 14.55
C GLU A 6 13.92 16.62 14.53
N THR A 7 13.29 17.02 15.65
CA THR A 7 12.45 18.22 15.75
C THR A 7 13.16 19.53 15.38
N GLU A 8 14.47 19.61 15.58
CA GLU A 8 15.30 20.78 15.26
C GLU A 8 15.21 21.18 13.78
N LEU A 9 15.01 20.22 12.87
CA LEU A 9 14.88 20.47 11.43
C LEU A 9 13.64 21.30 11.06
N SER A 10 12.66 21.39 11.96
CA SER A 10 11.37 22.02 11.69
C SER A 10 11.22 23.44 12.25
N VAL A 11 12.22 23.93 13.00
CA VAL A 11 12.14 25.20 13.77
C VAL A 11 11.84 26.41 12.88
N GLN A 12 12.41 26.45 11.67
CA GLN A 12 12.25 27.55 10.73
C GLN A 12 10.90 27.58 9.99
N TYR A 13 10.10 26.52 10.06
CA TYR A 13 8.84 26.42 9.32
C TYR A 13 7.66 26.84 10.18
N LYS A 14 6.76 27.66 9.65
CA LYS A 14 5.52 28.03 10.35
C LYS A 14 4.38 27.04 10.13
N SER A 15 4.25 26.53 8.90
CA SER A 15 3.17 25.62 8.51
C SER A 15 3.38 24.21 9.08
N SER A 16 2.37 23.67 9.75
CA SER A 16 2.39 22.28 10.25
C SER A 16 2.63 21.26 9.15
N SER A 17 2.11 21.50 7.94
CA SER A 17 2.34 20.62 6.78
C SER A 17 3.80 20.64 6.33
N GLN A 18 4.45 21.81 6.34
CA GLN A 18 5.87 21.92 6.00
C GLN A 18 6.76 21.33 7.09
N LYS A 19 6.43 21.56 8.37
CA LYS A 19 7.11 20.89 9.49
C LYS A 19 7.05 19.38 9.35
N ALA A 20 5.84 18.83 9.15
CA ALA A 20 5.64 17.40 8.97
C ALA A 20 6.49 16.87 7.81
N ARG A 21 6.42 17.51 6.64
CA ARG A 21 7.19 17.15 5.45
C ARG A 21 8.70 17.05 5.73
N VAL A 22 9.30 18.09 6.29
CA VAL A 22 10.76 18.13 6.52
C VAL A 22 11.18 17.07 7.54
N LEU A 23 10.42 16.91 8.61
CA LEU A 23 10.70 15.92 9.65
C LEU A 23 10.61 14.49 9.13
N THR A 24 9.54 14.17 8.40
CA THR A 24 9.28 12.80 7.96
C THR A 24 10.15 12.41 6.77
N GLU A 25 10.38 13.31 5.81
CA GLU A 25 11.29 13.06 4.69
C GLU A 25 12.74 12.86 5.17
N SER A 26 13.21 13.71 6.09
CA SER A 26 14.56 13.55 6.67
C SER A 26 14.69 12.22 7.42
N TRP A 27 13.68 11.87 8.21
CA TRP A 27 13.68 10.61 8.94
C TRP A 27 13.75 9.41 7.98
N VAL A 28 12.98 9.40 6.89
CA VAL A 28 13.02 8.31 5.90
C VAL A 28 14.41 8.22 5.26
N ALA A 29 14.96 9.35 4.80
CA ALA A 29 16.28 9.40 4.15
C ALA A 29 17.40 8.81 5.03
N SER A 30 17.32 9.01 6.35
CA SER A 30 18.35 8.58 7.30
C SER A 30 18.11 7.21 7.93
N ASN A 31 16.93 6.60 7.77
CA ASN A 31 16.57 5.39 8.51
C ASN A 31 16.09 4.22 7.66
N ILE A 32 15.67 4.45 6.42
CA ILE A 32 14.93 3.46 5.64
C ILE A 32 15.78 2.87 4.53
N TYR A 33 15.71 1.55 4.43
CA TYR A 33 16.22 0.79 3.29
C TYR A 33 15.09 0.40 2.35
N CYS A 34 15.46 0.19 1.08
CA CYS A 34 14.57 -0.31 0.05
C CYS A 34 14.08 -1.73 0.42
N PRO A 35 12.77 -1.96 0.48
CA PRO A 35 12.18 -3.27 0.78
C PRO A 35 12.51 -4.32 -0.30
N ALA A 36 12.79 -3.89 -1.52
CA ALA A 36 13.04 -4.81 -2.63
C ALA A 36 14.45 -5.42 -2.59
N CYS A 37 15.48 -4.62 -2.26
CA CYS A 37 16.88 -5.04 -2.37
C CYS A 37 17.72 -4.83 -1.11
N GLY A 38 17.20 -4.11 -0.11
CA GLY A 38 17.86 -3.86 1.17
C GLY A 38 18.92 -2.75 1.18
N ILE A 39 19.13 -2.01 0.10
CA ILE A 39 20.00 -0.83 0.07
C ILE A 39 19.21 0.40 0.50
N ASP A 40 19.86 1.35 1.17
CA ASP A 40 19.25 2.60 1.64
C ASP A 40 18.56 3.36 0.50
N VAL A 41 17.41 3.96 0.80
CA VAL A 41 16.70 4.80 -0.18
C VAL A 41 17.33 6.19 -0.21
N ILE A 42 17.36 6.79 -1.39
CA ILE A 42 17.89 8.12 -1.62
C ILE A 42 16.72 9.07 -1.85
N LYS A 43 16.73 10.21 -1.18
CA LYS A 43 15.74 11.26 -1.38
C LYS A 43 15.95 11.94 -2.74
N TYR A 44 14.88 12.18 -3.48
CA TYR A 44 14.94 13.03 -4.66
C TYR A 44 15.16 14.51 -4.32
N GLU A 45 15.61 15.28 -5.30
CA GLU A 45 15.60 16.74 -5.21
C GLU A 45 14.17 17.28 -5.02
N SER A 46 14.06 18.41 -4.33
CA SER A 46 12.74 18.99 -4.02
C SER A 46 11.97 19.35 -5.31
N ASN A 47 10.65 19.21 -5.26
CA ASN A 47 9.71 19.50 -6.36
C ASN A 47 9.74 18.52 -7.54
N ARG A 48 10.41 17.37 -7.43
CA ARG A 48 10.21 16.29 -8.39
C ARG A 48 8.75 15.81 -8.30
N PRO A 49 7.98 15.82 -9.40
CA PRO A 49 6.67 15.20 -9.39
C PRO A 49 6.79 13.69 -9.11
N VAL A 50 5.74 13.10 -8.53
CA VAL A 50 5.49 11.65 -8.50
C VAL A 50 6.12 10.91 -7.31
N ALA A 51 7.40 11.07 -7.03
CA ALA A 51 8.11 10.29 -6.00
C ALA A 51 9.04 11.14 -5.15
N ASP A 52 9.20 10.76 -3.88
CA ASP A 52 10.05 11.46 -2.91
C ASP A 52 11.39 10.74 -2.70
N PHE A 53 11.42 9.43 -2.95
CA PHE A 53 12.61 8.58 -2.77
C PHE A 53 12.78 7.59 -3.92
N TYR A 54 14.01 7.14 -4.11
CA TYR A 54 14.33 6.04 -5.03
C TYR A 54 15.43 5.13 -4.47
N CYS A 55 15.54 3.94 -5.03
CA CYS A 55 16.65 3.05 -4.76
C CYS A 55 17.63 3.03 -5.93
N ALA A 56 18.87 3.47 -5.71
CA ALA A 56 19.91 3.46 -6.74
C ALA A 56 20.28 2.04 -7.25
N LYS A 57 19.95 0.97 -6.53
CA LYS A 57 20.27 -0.41 -6.93
C LYS A 57 19.21 -1.08 -7.79
N CYS A 58 17.93 -0.84 -7.50
CA CYS A 58 16.83 -1.57 -8.14
C CYS A 58 15.75 -0.67 -8.74
N GLU A 59 16.01 0.64 -8.75
CA GLU A 59 15.20 1.67 -9.42
C GLU A 59 13.75 1.73 -8.92
N GLU A 60 13.45 1.11 -7.78
CA GLU A 60 12.17 1.31 -7.12
C GLU A 60 12.05 2.74 -6.63
N GLU A 61 10.91 3.35 -6.92
CA GLU A 61 10.54 4.68 -6.47
C GLU A 61 9.47 4.59 -5.38
N TYR A 62 9.52 5.56 -4.47
CA TYR A 62 8.61 5.65 -3.34
C TYR A 62 8.08 7.06 -3.15
N GLU A 63 6.76 7.18 -2.97
CA GLU A 63 6.11 8.40 -2.49
C GLU A 63 5.83 8.27 -0.99
N LEU A 64 6.12 9.29 -0.20
CA LEU A 64 5.87 9.32 1.23
C LEU A 64 4.57 10.08 1.53
N LYS A 65 3.68 9.44 2.29
CA LYS A 65 2.61 10.15 3.00
C LYS A 65 2.79 9.94 4.49
N SER A 66 2.59 11.02 5.24
CA SER A 66 2.67 10.99 6.69
C SER A 66 1.40 11.50 7.34
N LYS A 67 1.06 10.94 8.50
CA LYS A 67 -0.11 11.35 9.29
C LYS A 67 0.22 11.38 10.77
N ILE A 68 -0.40 12.33 11.47
CA ILE A 68 -0.36 12.40 12.93
C ILE A 68 -1.26 11.31 13.51
N ASN A 69 -0.78 10.64 14.57
CA ASN A 69 -1.44 9.53 15.26
C ASN A 69 -1.70 8.36 14.32
N SER A 70 -2.91 7.81 14.27
CA SER A 70 -3.19 6.61 13.49
C SER A 70 -3.45 6.88 12.01
N ILE A 71 -2.94 5.97 11.18
CA ILE A 71 -3.33 5.87 9.77
C ILE A 71 -4.75 5.31 9.72
N GLY A 72 -5.65 6.04 9.05
CA GLY A 72 -7.06 5.65 8.93
C GLY A 72 -7.30 4.64 7.79
N SER A 73 -8.57 4.38 7.48
CA SER A 73 -8.95 3.48 6.37
C SER A 73 -8.66 4.04 4.97
N LYS A 74 -8.38 5.34 4.86
CA LYS A 74 -8.01 6.01 3.61
C LYS A 74 -7.01 7.14 3.82
N ILE A 75 -6.27 7.47 2.76
CA ILE A 75 -5.25 8.52 2.75
C ILE A 75 -5.53 9.48 1.60
N VAL A 76 -5.41 10.77 1.89
CA VAL A 76 -5.54 11.82 0.88
C VAL A 76 -4.36 11.77 -0.06
N ASP A 77 -4.65 11.80 -1.36
CA ASP A 77 -3.65 11.84 -2.41
C ASP A 77 -3.84 13.05 -3.35
N GLY A 78 -3.01 13.13 -4.39
CA GLY A 78 -2.99 14.19 -5.39
C GLY A 78 -4.20 14.18 -6.34
N ALA A 79 -3.96 14.65 -7.56
CA ALA A 79 -5.01 14.85 -8.54
C ALA A 79 -5.56 13.50 -9.06
N TYR A 80 -6.88 13.34 -9.05
CA TYR A 80 -7.52 12.07 -9.42
C TYR A 80 -7.17 11.63 -10.85
N LYS A 81 -7.28 12.54 -11.82
CA LYS A 81 -6.98 12.23 -13.23
C LYS A 81 -5.53 11.79 -13.43
N THR A 82 -4.57 12.47 -12.78
CA THR A 82 -3.16 12.12 -12.85
C THR A 82 -2.89 10.73 -12.28
N MET A 83 -3.53 10.39 -11.15
CA MET A 83 -3.41 9.06 -10.56
C MET A 83 -3.92 7.95 -11.50
N LEU A 84 -5.08 8.15 -12.15
CA LEU A 84 -5.61 7.19 -13.11
C LEU A 84 -4.69 7.00 -14.33
N VAL A 85 -4.12 8.09 -14.86
CA VAL A 85 -3.16 8.02 -15.98
C VAL A 85 -1.92 7.20 -15.57
N ARG A 86 -1.39 7.42 -14.37
CA ARG A 86 -0.22 6.67 -13.87
C ARG A 86 -0.52 5.19 -13.66
N LEU A 87 -1.72 4.87 -13.16
CA LEU A 87 -2.15 3.47 -13.03
C LEU A 87 -2.18 2.78 -14.39
N ALA A 88 -2.67 3.46 -15.42
CA ALA A 88 -2.71 2.92 -16.78
C ALA A 88 -1.30 2.76 -17.39
N SER A 89 -0.36 3.66 -17.10
CA SER A 89 1.03 3.56 -17.58
C SER A 89 1.94 2.69 -16.70
N ASN A 90 1.43 2.10 -15.62
CA ASN A 90 2.19 1.34 -14.63
C ASN A 90 3.39 2.13 -14.04
N ASP A 91 3.22 3.45 -13.93
CA ASP A 91 4.20 4.44 -13.48
C ASP A 91 3.83 5.02 -12.10
N VAL A 92 3.21 4.18 -11.27
CA VAL A 92 2.88 4.54 -9.89
C VAL A 92 4.05 4.09 -8.99
N PRO A 93 4.61 4.97 -8.15
CA PRO A 93 5.61 4.58 -7.18
C PRO A 93 4.98 3.71 -6.09
N SER A 94 5.82 2.96 -5.38
CA SER A 94 5.35 2.34 -4.14
C SER A 94 5.08 3.43 -3.10
N LEU A 95 4.20 3.18 -2.14
CA LEU A 95 3.84 4.18 -1.13
C LEU A 95 4.54 3.85 0.17
N PHE A 96 5.21 4.83 0.78
CA PHE A 96 5.61 4.80 2.17
C PHE A 96 4.58 5.54 3.01
N LEU A 97 4.18 4.92 4.12
CA LEU A 97 3.21 5.46 5.04
C LEU A 97 3.82 5.55 6.44
N LEU A 98 3.92 6.77 6.93
CA LEU A 98 4.48 7.09 8.25
C LEU A 98 3.40 7.65 9.16
N SER A 99 3.28 7.08 10.34
CA SER A 99 2.41 7.58 11.41
C SER A 99 3.26 8.00 12.60
N TYR A 100 2.97 9.15 13.22
CA TYR A 100 3.79 9.70 14.30
C TYR A 100 2.99 10.46 15.36
N SER A 101 3.48 10.48 16.59
CA SER A 101 2.87 11.20 17.72
C SER A 101 3.39 12.63 17.78
N LEU A 102 2.50 13.62 17.91
CA LEU A 102 2.91 15.03 18.14
C LEU A 102 3.39 15.30 19.56
N ARG A 103 3.08 14.44 20.53
CA ARG A 103 3.44 14.64 21.94
C ARG A 103 4.95 14.52 22.14
N ASP A 104 5.56 13.54 21.49
CA ASP A 104 6.95 13.13 21.69
C ASP A 104 7.71 12.96 20.36
N TYR A 105 7.08 13.27 19.23
CA TYR A 105 7.61 13.09 17.88
C TYR A 105 8.10 11.66 17.60
N SER A 106 7.50 10.67 18.27
CA SER A 106 7.80 9.26 18.06
C SER A 106 7.11 8.72 16.81
N VAL A 107 7.83 7.90 16.05
CA VAL A 107 7.26 7.12 14.93
C VAL A 107 6.45 5.97 15.53
N LEU A 108 5.18 5.90 15.17
CA LEU A 108 4.24 4.89 15.66
C LEU A 108 4.21 3.70 14.70
N ASP A 109 3.99 3.96 13.42
CA ASP A 109 4.03 2.96 12.35
C ASP A 109 4.80 3.50 11.15
N PHE A 110 5.51 2.60 10.47
CA PHE A 110 6.08 2.85 9.17
C PHE A 110 5.96 1.60 8.32
N PHE A 111 5.28 1.69 7.18
CA PHE A 111 5.11 0.57 6.27
C PHE A 111 5.10 1.03 4.81
N THR A 112 5.33 0.07 3.91
CA THR A 112 5.22 0.29 2.47
C THR A 112 4.04 -0.46 1.88
N ILE A 113 3.41 0.14 0.87
CA ILE A 113 2.49 -0.51 -0.04
C ILE A 113 3.18 -0.59 -1.41
N PRO A 114 3.55 -1.79 -1.89
CA PRO A 114 4.18 -1.92 -3.19
C PRO A 114 3.28 -1.44 -4.33
N LYS A 115 3.85 -0.82 -5.37
CA LYS A 115 3.12 -0.30 -6.53
C LYS A 115 2.18 -1.30 -7.21
N HIS A 116 2.51 -2.59 -7.17
CA HIS A 116 1.68 -3.66 -7.71
C HIS A 116 0.44 -3.98 -6.88
N PHE A 117 0.16 -3.29 -5.79
CA PHE A 117 -1.15 -3.33 -5.11
C PHE A 117 -2.09 -2.21 -5.56
N PHE A 118 -1.59 -1.24 -6.33
CA PHE A 118 -2.42 -0.15 -6.82
C PHE A 118 -3.23 -0.60 -8.04
N VAL A 119 -4.54 -0.42 -7.92
CA VAL A 119 -5.58 -0.67 -8.94
C VAL A 119 -6.59 0.47 -8.88
N ALA A 120 -7.36 0.68 -9.95
CA ALA A 120 -8.33 1.78 -10.02
C ALA A 120 -9.36 1.73 -8.88
N ASP A 121 -9.76 0.53 -8.46
CA ASP A 121 -10.80 0.30 -7.46
C ASP A 121 -10.46 0.82 -6.06
N ILE A 122 -9.16 0.99 -5.76
CA ILE A 122 -8.72 1.57 -4.48
C ILE A 122 -8.51 3.09 -4.56
N ILE A 123 -8.85 3.73 -5.68
CA ILE A 123 -8.73 5.18 -5.88
C ILE A 123 -10.11 5.84 -5.84
N GLU A 124 -10.44 6.46 -4.71
CA GLU A 124 -11.70 7.17 -4.50
C GLU A 124 -11.59 8.62 -5.03
N LYS A 125 -12.44 8.99 -5.98
CA LYS A 125 -12.56 10.36 -6.46
C LYS A 125 -13.13 11.26 -5.37
N ARG A 126 -12.51 12.42 -5.11
CA ARG A 126 -13.04 13.42 -4.18
C ARG A 126 -13.94 14.42 -4.89
N PRO A 127 -14.88 15.07 -4.18
CA PRO A 127 -15.55 16.26 -4.68
C PRO A 127 -14.53 17.35 -5.07
N PRO A 128 -14.84 18.18 -6.08
CA PRO A 128 -14.02 19.34 -6.43
C PRO A 128 -13.92 20.30 -5.24
N LEU A 129 -12.78 21.01 -5.13
CA LEU A 129 -12.64 22.08 -4.14
C LEU A 129 -13.63 23.23 -4.41
N SER A 130 -14.06 23.89 -3.33
CA SER A 130 -15.03 24.98 -3.39
C SER A 130 -14.57 26.11 -4.30
N PRO A 131 -15.50 26.91 -4.85
CA PRO A 131 -15.17 28.10 -5.66
C PRO A 131 -14.31 29.12 -4.92
N SER A 132 -14.39 29.17 -3.59
CA SER A 132 -13.59 30.04 -2.73
C SER A 132 -12.17 29.54 -2.44
N ALA A 133 -11.85 28.29 -2.79
CA ALA A 133 -10.53 27.74 -2.54
C ALA A 133 -9.49 28.30 -3.52
N ARG A 134 -8.23 28.43 -3.08
CA ARG A 134 -7.10 28.84 -3.95
C ARG A 134 -6.99 28.00 -5.24
N ARG A 135 -7.38 26.73 -5.18
CA ARG A 135 -7.43 25.81 -6.32
C ARG A 135 -8.87 25.38 -6.61
N ALA A 136 -9.76 26.35 -6.78
CA ALA A 136 -11.17 26.14 -7.06
C ALA A 136 -11.37 25.11 -8.19
N GLY A 137 -12.32 24.18 -8.01
CA GLY A 137 -12.60 23.13 -8.99
C GLY A 137 -11.56 22.00 -9.05
N TRP A 138 -10.43 22.08 -8.33
CA TRP A 138 -9.45 21.00 -8.31
C TRP A 138 -10.04 19.72 -7.72
N VAL A 139 -9.87 18.60 -8.43
CA VAL A 139 -10.38 17.29 -8.04
C VAL A 139 -9.24 16.40 -7.57
N GLY A 140 -9.20 16.16 -6.27
CA GLY A 140 -8.27 15.21 -5.66
C GLY A 140 -8.80 13.78 -5.62
N CYS A 141 -8.00 12.88 -5.05
CA CYS A 141 -8.42 11.51 -4.75
C CYS A 141 -8.00 11.07 -3.35
N ASN A 142 -8.54 9.94 -2.91
CA ASN A 142 -8.04 9.19 -1.77
C ASN A 142 -7.59 7.80 -2.22
N ILE A 143 -6.59 7.26 -1.54
CA ILE A 143 -6.20 5.85 -1.62
C ILE A 143 -6.91 5.11 -0.48
N LEU A 144 -7.69 4.09 -0.82
CA LEU A 144 -8.48 3.28 0.09
C LEU A 144 -7.62 2.13 0.64
N LEU A 145 -7.08 2.30 1.86
CA LEU A 145 -6.17 1.32 2.45
C LEU A 145 -6.85 0.01 2.83
N TYR A 146 -8.15 0.04 3.12
CA TYR A 146 -8.91 -1.19 3.39
C TYR A 146 -9.00 -2.08 2.14
N GLY A 147 -8.85 -1.49 0.94
CA GLY A 147 -8.81 -2.22 -0.33
C GLY A 147 -7.46 -2.90 -0.60
N VAL A 148 -6.46 -2.70 0.27
CA VAL A 148 -5.13 -3.31 0.15
C VAL A 148 -5.04 -4.53 1.09
N PRO A 149 -4.77 -5.74 0.57
CA PRO A 149 -4.51 -6.92 1.38
C PRO A 149 -3.43 -6.69 2.46
N SER A 150 -3.51 -7.43 3.56
CA SER A 150 -2.55 -7.38 4.67
C SER A 150 -1.12 -7.62 4.19
N SER A 151 -0.92 -8.54 3.25
CA SER A 151 0.38 -8.83 2.62
C SER A 151 0.90 -7.69 1.75
N GLY A 152 0.05 -6.76 1.34
CA GLY A 152 0.42 -5.52 0.67
C GLY A 152 0.81 -4.39 1.62
N ARG A 153 0.63 -4.55 2.93
CA ARG A 153 1.03 -3.58 3.97
C ARG A 153 2.26 -4.11 4.69
N ILE A 154 3.45 -3.82 4.15
CA ILE A 154 4.71 -4.39 4.62
C ILE A 154 5.32 -3.44 5.65
N PHE A 155 5.21 -3.82 6.92
CA PHE A 155 5.67 -3.01 8.05
C PHE A 155 7.18 -3.10 8.27
N TYR A 156 7.80 -1.94 8.48
CA TYR A 156 9.13 -1.80 9.09
C TYR A 156 9.03 -1.47 10.56
N ILE A 157 8.02 -0.70 10.93
CA ILE A 157 7.68 -0.36 12.31
C ILE A 157 6.18 -0.58 12.45
N LYS A 158 5.78 -1.43 13.39
CA LYS A 158 4.38 -1.70 13.70
C LYS A 158 4.16 -1.51 15.18
N ASN A 159 3.22 -0.64 15.57
CA ASN A 159 2.95 -0.34 16.98
C ASN A 159 4.23 0.00 17.78
N ARG A 160 5.09 0.86 17.20
CA ARG A 160 6.40 1.27 17.74
C ARG A 160 7.47 0.17 17.83
N GLN A 161 7.22 -1.02 17.29
CA GLN A 161 8.19 -2.12 17.25
C GLN A 161 8.82 -2.23 15.88
N ILE A 162 10.16 -2.35 15.82
CA ILE A 162 10.90 -2.48 14.57
C ILE A 162 10.84 -3.94 14.10
N GLU A 163 10.41 -4.13 12.86
CA GLU A 163 10.39 -5.42 12.18
C GLU A 163 11.79 -5.79 11.66
N PRO A 164 12.20 -7.06 11.74
CA PRO A 164 13.49 -7.50 11.22
C PRO A 164 13.63 -7.25 9.71
N LYS A 165 14.78 -6.74 9.28
CA LYS A 165 15.05 -6.45 7.85
C LYS A 165 14.81 -7.63 6.91
N LYS A 166 15.18 -8.84 7.34
CA LYS A 166 14.92 -10.06 6.59
C LYS A 166 13.43 -10.35 6.41
N ALA A 167 12.60 -10.04 7.42
CA ALA A 167 11.16 -10.21 7.36
C ALA A 167 10.53 -9.21 6.37
N VAL A 168 10.94 -7.94 6.41
CA VAL A 168 10.48 -6.90 5.47
C VAL A 168 10.77 -7.27 4.02
N ILE A 169 12.03 -7.63 3.72
CA ILE A 169 12.44 -8.04 2.37
C ILE A 169 11.73 -9.33 1.94
N GLY A 170 11.56 -10.28 2.86
CA GLY A 170 10.82 -11.52 2.61
C GLY A 170 9.36 -11.26 2.25
N ALA A 171 8.68 -10.40 3.01
CA ALA A 171 7.29 -10.00 2.75
C ALA A 171 7.16 -9.31 1.39
N TRP A 172 8.10 -8.42 1.03
CA TRP A 172 8.12 -7.82 -0.31
C TRP A 172 8.24 -8.87 -1.41
N LYS A 173 9.21 -9.78 -1.31
CA LYS A 173 9.44 -10.84 -2.31
C LYS A 173 8.22 -11.72 -2.53
N LYS A 174 7.49 -12.05 -1.45
CA LYS A 174 6.24 -12.84 -1.53
C LYS A 174 5.16 -12.19 -2.39
N THR A 175 5.24 -10.89 -2.65
CA THR A 175 4.23 -10.17 -3.44
C THR A 175 4.64 -9.90 -4.90
N LEU A 176 5.88 -10.20 -5.29
CA LEU A 176 6.42 -9.84 -6.60
C LEU A 176 5.69 -10.49 -7.78
N PHE A 177 5.03 -11.63 -7.56
CA PHE A 177 4.24 -12.28 -8.61
C PHE A 177 3.11 -11.39 -9.16
N LEU A 178 2.62 -10.43 -8.37
CA LEU A 178 1.58 -9.47 -8.78
C LEU A 178 2.06 -8.44 -9.82
N ARG A 179 3.37 -8.40 -10.12
CA ARG A 179 3.94 -7.52 -11.15
C ARG A 179 3.81 -8.08 -12.56
N ASP A 180 3.45 -9.35 -12.70
CA ASP A 180 3.31 -9.97 -14.02
C ASP A 180 2.19 -9.26 -14.81
N LYS A 181 2.57 -8.64 -15.94
CA LYS A 181 1.66 -7.88 -16.80
C LYS A 181 0.51 -8.73 -17.33
N LYS A 182 0.69 -10.06 -17.42
CA LYS A 182 -0.37 -10.99 -17.80
C LYS A 182 -1.56 -10.97 -16.83
N LEU A 183 -1.36 -10.49 -15.61
CA LEU A 183 -2.38 -10.41 -14.58
C LEU A 183 -3.21 -9.14 -14.65
N ASN A 184 -2.93 -8.18 -15.53
CA ASN A 184 -3.60 -6.87 -15.48
C ASN A 184 -5.13 -6.94 -15.46
N LEU A 185 -5.74 -7.90 -16.16
CA LEU A 185 -7.19 -8.11 -16.18
C LEU A 185 -7.71 -8.85 -14.92
N ASP A 186 -6.89 -9.68 -14.31
CA ASP A 186 -7.24 -10.50 -13.14
C ASP A 186 -6.74 -9.91 -11.82
N LYS A 187 -5.98 -8.81 -11.86
CA LYS A 187 -5.33 -8.23 -10.68
C LYS A 187 -6.35 -7.81 -9.62
N GLY A 188 -7.48 -7.22 -10.03
CA GLY A 188 -8.59 -6.91 -9.13
C GLY A 188 -9.10 -8.17 -8.42
N TRP A 189 -9.39 -9.23 -9.18
CA TRP A 189 -9.80 -10.52 -8.63
C TRP A 189 -8.80 -11.11 -7.64
N ILE A 190 -7.50 -11.11 -7.98
CA ILE A 190 -6.47 -11.66 -7.10
C ILE A 190 -6.42 -10.89 -5.78
N LEU A 191 -6.43 -9.56 -5.85
CA LEU A 191 -6.39 -8.71 -4.65
C LEU A 191 -7.66 -8.88 -3.81
N ASP A 192 -8.82 -8.98 -4.43
CA ASP A 192 -10.09 -9.18 -3.72
C ASP A 192 -10.12 -10.52 -2.99
N ILE A 193 -9.65 -11.60 -3.62
CA ILE A 193 -9.53 -12.91 -2.97
C ILE A 193 -8.52 -12.88 -1.83
N MET A 194 -7.39 -12.20 -2.01
CA MET A 194 -6.43 -11.98 -0.92
C MET A 194 -7.08 -11.25 0.27
N ARG A 195 -7.95 -10.26 0.02
CA ARG A 195 -8.71 -9.59 1.08
C ARG A 195 -9.72 -10.51 1.76
N CYS A 196 -10.45 -11.34 1.00
CA CYS A 196 -11.36 -12.32 1.59
C CYS A 196 -10.61 -13.25 2.56
N ILE A 197 -9.42 -13.72 2.17
CA ILE A 197 -8.55 -14.55 3.01
C ILE A 197 -8.12 -13.78 4.27
N ASP A 198 -7.72 -12.51 4.13
CA ASP A 198 -7.36 -11.68 5.29
C ASP A 198 -8.53 -11.49 6.26
N THR A 199 -9.75 -11.30 5.74
CA THR A 199 -10.97 -11.11 6.54
C THR A 199 -11.33 -12.36 7.34
N LEU A 200 -11.02 -13.55 6.84
CA LEU A 200 -11.19 -14.78 7.62
C LEU A 200 -10.34 -14.78 8.89
N GLY A 201 -9.17 -14.11 8.88
CA GLY A 201 -8.27 -14.02 10.04
C GLY A 201 -7.65 -15.36 10.44
N LYS A 202 -7.67 -16.36 9.55
CA LYS A 202 -7.21 -17.73 9.81
C LYS A 202 -6.00 -18.09 8.96
N LYS A 203 -5.11 -18.90 9.53
CA LYS A 203 -3.99 -19.49 8.78
C LYS A 203 -4.43 -20.62 7.86
N GLU A 204 -5.51 -21.32 8.22
CA GLU A 204 -6.08 -22.43 7.46
C GLU A 204 -7.58 -22.18 7.27
N PHE A 205 -8.08 -22.42 6.06
CA PHE A 205 -9.47 -22.19 5.69
C PHE A 205 -9.91 -23.17 4.60
N ASN A 206 -11.21 -23.37 4.44
CA ASN A 206 -11.78 -24.20 3.38
C ASN A 206 -12.53 -23.39 2.32
N LEU A 207 -12.95 -24.07 1.23
CA LEU A 207 -13.68 -23.45 0.13
C LEU A 207 -15.01 -22.83 0.58
N ASP A 208 -15.74 -23.46 1.49
CA ASP A 208 -17.05 -22.97 1.94
C ASP A 208 -16.93 -21.65 2.71
N GLU A 209 -15.89 -21.51 3.54
CA GLU A 209 -15.57 -20.27 4.23
C GLU A 209 -15.26 -19.13 3.26
N ILE A 210 -14.52 -19.40 2.18
CA ILE A 210 -14.26 -18.39 1.15
C ILE A 210 -15.52 -18.10 0.33
N TYR A 211 -16.36 -19.09 0.02
CA TYR A 211 -17.60 -18.87 -0.71
C TYR A 211 -18.62 -18.01 0.04
N ALA A 212 -18.47 -17.82 1.36
CA ALA A 212 -19.27 -16.83 2.10
C ALA A 212 -19.14 -15.40 1.53
N PHE A 213 -18.03 -15.09 0.83
CA PHE A 213 -17.80 -13.79 0.18
C PHE A 213 -18.38 -13.67 -1.24
N GLU A 214 -19.06 -14.69 -1.76
CA GLU A 214 -19.59 -14.70 -3.14
C GLU A 214 -20.45 -13.46 -3.44
N LYS A 215 -21.34 -13.08 -2.51
CA LYS A 215 -22.22 -11.92 -2.71
C LYS A 215 -21.44 -10.61 -2.80
N GLU A 216 -20.41 -10.45 -1.97
CA GLU A 216 -19.53 -9.28 -2.00
C GLU A 216 -18.75 -9.21 -3.33
N LEU A 217 -18.17 -10.34 -3.75
CA LEU A 217 -17.40 -10.43 -4.99
C LEU A 217 -18.28 -10.25 -6.24
N SER A 218 -19.55 -10.65 -6.19
CA SER A 218 -20.51 -10.40 -7.28
C SER A 218 -20.79 -8.89 -7.46
N VAL A 219 -20.84 -8.13 -6.36
CA VAL A 219 -20.99 -6.66 -6.42
C VAL A 219 -19.71 -6.00 -6.94
N ALA A 220 -18.54 -6.48 -6.52
CA ALA A 220 -17.25 -5.97 -7.00
C ALA A 220 -17.00 -6.27 -8.48
N HIS A 221 -17.51 -7.41 -8.97
CA HIS A 221 -17.31 -7.91 -10.35
C HIS A 221 -18.65 -8.20 -11.05
N PRO A 222 -19.48 -7.18 -11.32
CA PRO A 222 -20.86 -7.35 -11.77
C PRO A 222 -21.01 -8.06 -13.12
N ASN A 223 -19.94 -8.09 -13.92
CA ASN A 223 -19.95 -8.73 -15.24
C ASN A 223 -19.67 -10.24 -15.20
N ASN A 224 -19.29 -10.80 -14.04
CA ASN A 224 -18.97 -12.22 -13.92
C ASN A 224 -20.15 -13.03 -13.36
N LYS A 225 -20.65 -13.98 -14.14
CA LYS A 225 -21.78 -14.87 -13.75
C LYS A 225 -21.34 -16.15 -13.04
N HIS A 226 -20.03 -16.42 -12.97
CA HIS A 226 -19.43 -17.64 -12.44
C HIS A 226 -18.47 -17.34 -11.30
N ILE A 227 -18.98 -16.69 -10.24
CA ILE A 227 -18.17 -16.16 -9.13
C ILE A 227 -17.37 -17.27 -8.42
N LYS A 228 -18.02 -18.35 -7.98
CA LYS A 228 -17.33 -19.46 -7.30
C LYS A 228 -16.23 -20.09 -8.15
N ASP A 229 -16.45 -20.21 -9.46
CA ASP A 229 -15.48 -20.79 -10.38
C ASP A 229 -14.26 -19.87 -10.49
N LYS A 230 -14.49 -18.55 -10.58
CA LYS A 230 -13.43 -17.55 -10.55
C LYS A 230 -12.67 -17.55 -9.23
N MET A 231 -13.36 -17.68 -8.09
CA MET A 231 -12.73 -17.81 -6.77
C MET A 231 -11.79 -19.02 -6.71
N ARG A 232 -12.23 -20.20 -7.19
CA ARG A 232 -11.36 -21.39 -7.27
C ARG A 232 -10.16 -21.17 -8.17
N GLN A 233 -10.36 -20.54 -9.33
CA GLN A 233 -9.26 -20.19 -10.23
C GLN A 233 -8.22 -19.31 -9.53
N GLN A 234 -8.65 -18.29 -8.79
CA GLN A 234 -7.73 -17.41 -8.08
C GLN A 234 -7.01 -18.10 -6.91
N LEU A 235 -7.69 -18.98 -6.17
CA LEU A 235 -7.05 -19.77 -5.11
C LEU A 235 -5.96 -20.70 -5.67
N GLN A 236 -6.22 -21.34 -6.82
CA GLN A 236 -5.23 -22.17 -7.52
C GLN A 236 -4.04 -21.33 -7.98
N PHE A 237 -4.30 -20.16 -8.57
CA PHE A 237 -3.25 -19.23 -8.95
C PHE A 237 -2.39 -18.81 -7.74
N LEU A 238 -3.01 -18.40 -6.63
CA LEU A 238 -2.29 -18.01 -5.41
C LEU A 238 -1.48 -19.18 -4.82
N ARG A 239 -1.99 -20.40 -4.91
CA ARG A 239 -1.24 -21.61 -4.55
C ARG A 239 0.00 -21.79 -5.43
N ASP A 240 -0.16 -21.68 -6.74
CA ASP A 240 0.94 -21.88 -7.70
C ASP A 240 2.03 -20.80 -7.57
N LYS A 241 1.68 -19.63 -7.03
CA LYS A 241 2.63 -18.57 -6.68
C LYS A 241 3.25 -18.71 -5.28
N GLY A 242 2.92 -19.78 -4.55
CA GLY A 242 3.42 -20.03 -3.20
C GLY A 242 2.87 -19.08 -2.13
N TYR A 243 1.76 -18.38 -2.41
CA TYR A 243 1.03 -17.59 -1.42
C TYR A 243 0.17 -18.49 -0.53
N LEU A 244 -0.38 -19.56 -1.12
CA LEU A 244 -1.17 -20.59 -0.43
C LEU A 244 -0.53 -21.98 -0.57
N GLY A 245 -0.74 -22.83 0.43
CA GLY A 245 -0.57 -24.27 0.34
C GLY A 245 -1.94 -24.95 0.20
N PHE A 246 -2.01 -26.04 -0.56
CA PHE A 246 -3.21 -26.88 -0.63
C PHE A 246 -3.06 -28.07 0.31
N ILE A 247 -3.94 -28.18 1.29
CA ILE A 247 -3.92 -29.26 2.29
C ILE A 247 -4.65 -30.50 1.73
N GLY A 248 -5.72 -30.30 0.96
CA GLY A 248 -6.57 -31.37 0.42
C GLY A 248 -8.05 -31.08 0.65
N LYS A 249 -8.94 -31.75 -0.09
CA LYS A 249 -10.41 -31.66 0.04
C LYS A 249 -10.97 -30.23 0.03
N GLY A 250 -10.35 -29.31 -0.72
CA GLY A 250 -10.79 -27.91 -0.77
C GLY A 250 -10.29 -27.04 0.40
N SER A 251 -9.32 -27.51 1.18
CA SER A 251 -8.69 -26.76 2.27
C SER A 251 -7.34 -26.17 1.86
N TYR A 252 -7.09 -24.95 2.30
CA TYR A 252 -5.91 -24.15 1.99
C TYR A 252 -5.24 -23.63 3.26
N LYS A 253 -3.96 -23.28 3.13
CA LYS A 253 -3.12 -22.70 4.19
C LYS A 253 -2.40 -21.47 3.67
N LEU A 254 -2.38 -20.39 4.44
CA LEU A 254 -1.55 -19.22 4.15
C LEU A 254 -0.07 -19.50 4.49
N ILE A 255 0.84 -19.19 3.56
CA ILE A 255 2.29 -19.48 3.62
C ILE A 255 3.12 -18.27 4.05
#